data_AF-A0A822ECS0-F1
#
_entry.id   AF-A0A822ECS0-F1
#
_cell.length_a   1.000
_cell.length_b   1.000
_cell.length_c   1.000
_cell.angle_alpha   90.00
_cell.angle_beta   90.00
_cell.angle_gamma   90.00
#
_symmetry.space_group_name_H-M   'P 1'
#
loop_
_entity.id
_entity.type
_entity.pdbx_description
1 polymer ?
#
loop_
_entity_poly.entity_id
_entity_poly.type
_entity_poly.pdbx_seq_one_letter_code
_entity_poly.pdbx_strand_id
1 'polypeptide(L)'
;QELTLTSPLDNNQTLVPLHSHDKHPEYLIYAGIVFTVLSRFYLYGFNKREWHRKAPTNLINLALHSHLQELNQQIVIINQILLDDVNHGISSDFANSVLETVNGIKIQNIKHPAELIDKISNNEDDGYNRFEIENQKIYSDIM
;
A
#
# COMPACT_ATOMS: atom_id res chain seq x y z
N GLN A 1 7.83 -47.59 -2.29
CA GLN A 1 8.48 -46.88 -1.19
C GLN A 1 7.52 -45.78 -0.77
N GLU A 2 6.96 -45.85 0.44
CA GLU A 2 6.03 -44.83 0.94
C GLU A 2 6.82 -43.67 1.57
N LEU A 3 6.43 -42.44 1.24
CA LEU A 3 6.97 -41.22 1.82
C LEU A 3 5.91 -40.62 2.73
N THR A 4 6.26 -40.45 4.01
CA THR A 4 5.40 -39.77 5.00
C THR A 4 5.92 -38.36 5.20
N LEU A 5 5.09 -37.35 4.91
CA LEU A 5 5.41 -35.93 5.11
C LEU A 5 4.65 -35.41 6.32
N THR A 6 5.33 -34.69 7.21
CA THR A 6 4.71 -34.03 8.37
C THR A 6 5.00 -32.53 8.27
N SER A 7 3.96 -31.74 8.01
CA SER A 7 4.04 -30.27 8.01
C SER A 7 3.21 -29.70 9.15
N PRO A 8 3.72 -28.72 9.92
CA PRO A 8 2.88 -27.99 10.86
C PRO A 8 1.78 -27.25 10.10
N LEU A 9 0.60 -27.17 10.70
CA LEU A 9 -0.49 -26.31 10.25
C LEU A 9 -0.25 -24.93 10.83
N ASP A 10 -0.02 -23.94 9.97
CA ASP A 10 0.04 -22.53 10.36
C ASP A 10 -1.20 -21.80 9.84
N ASN A 11 -1.55 -20.68 10.47
CA ASN A 11 -2.63 -19.83 9.98
C ASN A 11 -2.23 -19.27 8.61
N ASN A 12 -3.06 -19.56 7.60
CA ASN A 12 -2.80 -19.16 6.22
C ASN A 12 -2.80 -17.62 6.09
N GLN A 13 -1.62 -17.01 6.16
CA GLN A 13 -1.43 -15.58 6.01
C GLN A 13 -1.57 -15.21 4.52
N THR A 14 -2.63 -14.47 4.19
CA THR A 14 -2.85 -13.95 2.85
C THR A 14 -2.22 -12.58 2.71
N LEU A 15 -1.63 -12.28 1.55
CA LEU A 15 -1.04 -10.95 1.26
C LEU A 15 -2.07 -9.81 1.38
N VAL A 16 -3.32 -10.08 1.01
CA VAL A 16 -4.45 -9.19 1.27
C VAL A 16 -5.28 -9.77 2.40
N PRO A 17 -5.24 -9.21 3.62
CA PRO A 17 -5.95 -9.75 4.77
C PRO A 17 -7.48 -9.67 4.59
N LEU A 18 -8.18 -10.71 5.05
CA LEU A 18 -9.65 -10.75 5.09
C LEU A 18 -10.21 -9.78 6.13
N HIS A 19 -9.63 -9.78 7.32
CA HIS A 19 -10.06 -8.99 8.46
C HIS A 19 -8.84 -8.50 9.24
N SER A 20 -8.94 -7.30 9.79
CA SER A 20 -8.00 -6.76 10.77
C SER A 20 -8.62 -6.93 12.15
N HIS A 21 -8.70 -8.16 12.66
CA HIS A 21 -9.26 -8.38 14.00
C HIS A 21 -8.39 -7.68 15.05
N ASP A 22 -9.02 -6.79 15.83
CA ASP A 22 -8.48 -6.06 16.97
C ASP A 22 -7.18 -5.26 16.73
N LYS A 23 -6.85 -4.97 15.47
CA LYS A 23 -5.73 -4.11 15.08
C LYS A 23 -6.26 -2.79 14.53
N HIS A 24 -5.71 -1.68 15.04
CA HIS A 24 -5.96 -0.36 14.47
C HIS A 24 -5.50 -0.36 12.99
N PRO A 25 -6.25 0.25 12.06
CA PRO A 25 -5.82 0.37 10.68
C PRO A 25 -4.45 1.04 10.62
N GLU A 26 -3.49 0.40 9.94
CA GLU A 26 -2.19 1.01 9.71
C GLU A 26 -2.33 2.01 8.56
N TYR A 27 -1.99 3.27 8.84
CA TYR A 27 -1.96 4.34 7.86
C TYR A 27 -0.78 5.27 8.10
N LEU A 28 -0.34 5.93 7.03
CA LEU A 28 0.68 6.98 7.05
C LEU A 28 0.12 8.17 6.28
N ILE A 29 0.33 9.38 6.79
CA ILE A 29 -0.02 10.62 6.08
C ILE A 29 1.26 11.42 5.89
N TYR A 30 1.57 11.75 4.64
CA TYR A 30 2.71 12.60 4.30
C TYR A 30 2.29 13.55 3.18
N ALA A 31 2.51 14.86 3.35
CA ALA A 31 2.12 15.89 2.39
C ALA A 31 0.65 15.81 1.94
N GLY A 32 -0.26 15.40 2.83
CA GLY A 32 -1.67 15.17 2.53
C GLY A 32 -1.97 13.88 1.75
N ILE A 33 -0.97 13.11 1.33
CA ILE A 33 -1.15 11.78 0.73
C ILE A 33 -1.39 10.78 1.87
N VAL A 34 -2.52 10.07 1.82
CA VAL A 34 -2.90 9.08 2.83
C VAL A 34 -2.60 7.68 2.29
N PHE A 35 -1.60 7.03 2.88
CA PHE A 35 -1.24 5.64 2.59
C PHE A 35 -1.90 4.68 3.56
N THR A 36 -2.31 3.51 3.08
CA THR A 36 -2.81 2.42 3.94
C THR A 36 -2.51 1.06 3.33
N VAL A 37 -2.79 -0.02 4.08
CA VAL A 37 -2.63 -1.39 3.62
C VAL A 37 -3.89 -1.86 2.89
N LEU A 38 -3.71 -2.42 1.70
CA LEU A 38 -4.80 -3.08 0.97
C LEU A 38 -5.31 -4.28 1.79
N SER A 39 -6.58 -4.23 2.14
CA SER A 39 -7.30 -5.31 2.83
C SER A 39 -8.65 -5.54 2.19
N ARG A 40 -9.29 -6.68 2.45
CA ARG A 40 -10.68 -6.88 2.01
C ARG A 40 -11.64 -5.94 2.71
N PHE A 41 -11.35 -5.55 3.95
CA PHE A 41 -12.10 -4.53 4.65
C PHE A 41 -12.05 -3.17 3.94
N TYR A 42 -10.88 -2.79 3.41
CA TYR A 42 -10.74 -1.62 2.56
C TYR A 42 -11.65 -1.69 1.32
N LEU A 43 -11.64 -2.83 0.62
CA LEU A 43 -12.49 -3.05 -0.56
C LEU A 43 -13.99 -3.01 -0.24
N TYR A 44 -14.40 -3.46 0.95
CA TYR A 44 -15.78 -3.35 1.42
C TYR A 44 -16.24 -1.90 1.60
N GLY A 45 -15.31 -0.95 1.72
CA GLY A 45 -15.60 0.49 1.73
C GLY A 45 -16.30 0.98 0.45
N PHE A 46 -15.98 0.39 -0.71
CA PHE A 46 -16.65 0.73 -1.97
C PHE A 46 -18.10 0.21 -2.02
N ASN A 47 -18.29 -1.03 -1.57
CA ASN A 47 -19.61 -1.62 -1.36
C ASN A 47 -19.48 -2.91 -0.54
N LYS A 48 -20.22 -3.03 0.57
CA LYS A 48 -20.13 -4.20 1.45
C LYS A 48 -20.45 -5.53 0.76
N ARG A 49 -21.35 -5.56 -0.22
CA ARG A 49 -21.81 -6.79 -0.90
C ARG A 49 -21.21 -6.97 -2.30
N GLU A 50 -20.98 -5.87 -3.00
CA GLU A 50 -20.56 -5.85 -4.41
C GLU A 50 -19.19 -5.21 -4.63
N TRP A 51 -18.31 -5.21 -3.62
CA TRP A 51 -16.94 -4.69 -3.73
C TRP A 51 -16.20 -5.20 -4.98
N HIS A 52 -16.36 -6.49 -5.32
CA HIS A 52 -15.78 -7.15 -6.49
C HIS A 52 -16.28 -6.60 -7.84
N ARG A 53 -17.28 -5.70 -7.84
CA ARG A 53 -17.79 -4.99 -9.02
C ARG A 53 -17.57 -3.48 -8.96
N LYS A 54 -17.35 -2.93 -7.76
CA LYS A 54 -17.35 -1.48 -7.49
C LYS A 54 -15.97 -0.93 -7.17
N ALA A 55 -15.08 -1.76 -6.60
CA ALA A 55 -13.70 -1.37 -6.36
C ALA A 55 -12.90 -1.36 -7.67
N PRO A 56 -11.76 -0.66 -7.71
CA PRO A 56 -10.85 -0.69 -8.85
C PRO A 56 -10.39 -2.11 -9.21
N THR A 57 -10.40 -2.45 -10.49
CA THR A 57 -10.13 -3.80 -11.01
C THR A 57 -8.72 -4.30 -10.65
N ASN A 58 -7.73 -3.42 -10.68
CA ASN A 58 -6.35 -3.69 -10.24
C ASN A 58 -6.32 -4.17 -8.77
N LEU A 59 -7.00 -3.45 -7.85
CA LEU A 59 -7.07 -3.82 -6.44
C LEU A 59 -7.84 -5.12 -6.20
N ILE A 60 -8.91 -5.36 -6.98
CA ILE A 60 -9.65 -6.63 -6.93
C ILE A 60 -8.75 -7.78 -7.37
N ASN A 61 -8.02 -7.62 -8.48
CA ASN A 61 -7.11 -8.64 -8.99
C ASN A 61 -6.04 -9.00 -7.96
N LEU A 62 -5.45 -7.99 -7.30
CA LEU A 62 -4.50 -8.21 -6.21
C LEU A 62 -5.16 -8.98 -5.07
N ALA A 63 -6.35 -8.59 -4.61
CA ALA A 63 -7.04 -9.26 -3.50
C ALA A 63 -7.48 -10.70 -3.78
N LEU A 64 -7.62 -11.08 -5.05
CA LEU A 64 -8.04 -12.42 -5.47
C LEU A 64 -6.88 -13.34 -5.87
N HIS A 65 -5.81 -12.78 -6.42
CA HIS A 65 -4.77 -13.57 -7.10
C HIS A 65 -3.35 -13.39 -6.56
N SER A 66 -3.11 -12.42 -5.67
CA SER A 66 -1.78 -12.23 -5.12
C SER A 66 -1.52 -13.10 -3.89
N HIS A 67 -0.27 -13.55 -3.75
CA HIS A 67 0.17 -14.49 -2.72
C HIS A 67 1.33 -13.87 -1.94
N LEU A 68 1.41 -14.20 -0.65
CA LEU A 68 2.48 -13.75 0.22
C LEU A 68 3.80 -14.41 -0.24
N GLN A 69 4.79 -13.60 -0.58
CA GLN A 69 6.13 -14.05 -1.01
C GLN A 69 7.13 -13.92 0.14
N GLU A 70 6.99 -12.89 0.96
CA GLU A 70 7.88 -12.58 2.08
C GLU A 70 7.08 -12.39 3.37
N LEU A 71 7.71 -12.69 4.51
CA LEU A 71 7.09 -12.46 5.81
C LEU A 71 6.86 -10.94 6.01
N ASN A 72 5.67 -10.57 6.51
CA ASN A 72 5.24 -9.17 6.69
C ASN A 72 5.07 -8.36 5.40
N GLN A 73 5.07 -9.00 4.22
CA GLN A 73 4.76 -8.31 2.99
C GLN A 73 3.32 -7.77 3.02
N GLN A 74 3.14 -6.52 2.62
CA GLN A 74 1.85 -5.86 2.49
C GLN A 74 1.80 -5.08 1.18
N ILE A 75 0.61 -4.95 0.61
CA ILE A 75 0.38 -4.06 -0.52
C ILE A 75 -0.02 -2.69 0.06
N VAL A 76 0.80 -1.68 -0.19
CA VAL A 76 0.52 -0.30 0.23
C VAL A 76 -0.21 0.41 -0.90
N ILE A 77 -1.27 1.14 -0.57
CA ILE A 77 -2.06 1.92 -1.51
C ILE A 77 -2.13 3.37 -1.06
N ILE A 78 -2.23 4.28 -2.02
CA ILE A 78 -2.72 5.65 -1.79
C ILE A 78 -4.23 5.55 -1.66
N ASN A 79 -4.76 5.75 -0.47
CA ASN A 79 -6.20 5.74 -0.24
C ASN A 79 -6.85 7.02 -0.78
N GLN A 80 -6.30 8.17 -0.42
CA GLN A 80 -6.83 9.48 -0.79
C GLN A 80 -5.74 10.55 -0.71
N ILE A 81 -6.01 11.70 -1.31
CA ILE A 81 -5.19 12.90 -1.19
C ILE A 81 -6.04 14.00 -0.54
N LEU A 82 -5.53 14.52 0.57
CA LEU A 82 -6.11 15.63 1.32
C LEU A 82 -5.56 16.92 0.73
N LEU A 83 -6.28 17.49 -0.24
CA LEU A 83 -5.85 18.68 -0.97
C LEU A 83 -5.63 19.87 -0.03
N ASP A 84 -4.45 20.48 -0.16
CA ASP A 84 -3.99 21.64 0.60
C ASP A 84 -2.96 22.41 -0.26
N ASP A 85 -2.61 23.63 0.13
CA ASP A 85 -1.64 24.44 -0.63
C ASP A 85 -0.28 23.73 -0.75
N VAL A 86 0.08 22.93 0.25
CA VAL A 86 1.34 22.16 0.29
C VAL A 86 1.42 21.01 -0.71
N ASN A 87 0.30 20.56 -1.28
CA ASN A 87 0.27 19.49 -2.30
C ASN A 87 -0.34 19.93 -3.62
N HIS A 88 -0.32 21.25 -3.86
CA HIS A 88 -0.78 21.85 -5.09
C HIS A 88 -0.06 21.24 -6.31
N GLY A 89 -0.81 20.53 -7.16
CA GLY A 89 -0.29 19.82 -8.34
C GLY A 89 -0.39 18.30 -8.24
N ILE A 90 -0.64 17.74 -7.06
CA ILE A 90 -0.96 16.33 -6.89
C ILE A 90 -2.47 16.14 -7.10
N SER A 91 -2.85 15.45 -8.19
CA SER A 91 -4.27 15.20 -8.51
C SER A 91 -4.90 14.17 -7.58
N SER A 92 -6.15 14.40 -7.16
CA SER A 92 -6.98 13.41 -6.45
C SER A 92 -7.19 12.12 -7.24
N ASP A 93 -6.93 12.12 -8.56
CA ASP A 93 -7.06 10.94 -9.43
C ASP A 93 -6.06 9.82 -9.09
N PHE A 94 -5.02 10.12 -8.30
CA PHE A 94 -4.08 9.11 -7.81
C PHE A 94 -4.61 8.30 -6.61
N ALA A 95 -5.83 8.60 -6.14
CA ALA A 95 -6.48 7.84 -5.09
C ALA A 95 -6.83 6.41 -5.55
N ASN A 96 -6.74 5.46 -4.62
CA ASN A 96 -6.93 4.02 -4.82
C ASN A 96 -5.89 3.35 -5.74
N SER A 97 -4.69 3.92 -5.81
CA SER A 97 -3.56 3.37 -6.58
C SER A 97 -2.56 2.64 -5.68
N VAL A 98 -1.86 1.64 -6.23
CA VAL A 98 -0.81 0.91 -5.51
C VAL A 98 0.48 1.72 -5.52
N LEU A 99 1.10 1.84 -4.35
CA LEU A 99 2.45 2.40 -4.21
C LEU A 99 3.48 1.31 -4.51
N GLU A 100 4.22 1.47 -5.61
CA GLU A 100 5.22 0.50 -6.05
C GLU A 100 6.59 0.81 -5.45
N THR A 101 7.05 2.05 -5.60
CA THR A 101 8.35 2.50 -5.11
C THR A 101 8.28 3.87 -4.47
N VAL A 102 9.20 4.11 -3.54
CA VAL A 102 9.51 5.44 -3.00
C VAL A 102 10.97 5.71 -3.31
N ASN A 103 11.23 6.77 -4.07
CA ASN A 103 12.56 7.15 -4.54
C ASN A 103 13.30 6.02 -5.28
N GLY A 104 12.55 5.19 -6.02
CA GLY A 104 13.07 4.03 -6.76
C GLY A 104 13.27 2.77 -5.91
N ILE A 105 13.02 2.83 -4.60
CA ILE A 105 13.09 1.67 -3.70
C ILE A 105 11.73 1.02 -3.58
N LYS A 106 11.65 -0.28 -3.89
CA LYS A 106 10.41 -1.06 -3.84
C LYS A 106 9.85 -1.13 -2.42
N ILE A 107 8.54 -0.87 -2.29
CA ILE A 107 7.84 -0.95 -1.01
C ILE A 107 7.49 -2.41 -0.68
N GLN A 108 7.76 -2.81 0.57
CA GLN A 108 7.43 -4.15 1.07
C GLN A 108 6.27 -4.13 2.06
N ASN A 109 6.11 -3.06 2.82
CA ASN A 109 5.07 -2.91 3.85
C ASN A 109 4.81 -1.43 4.16
N ILE A 110 3.80 -1.14 4.98
CA ILE A 110 3.38 0.24 5.31
C ILE A 110 4.42 1.06 6.09
N LYS A 111 5.39 0.41 6.74
CA LYS A 111 6.45 1.10 7.49
C LYS A 111 7.55 1.62 6.58
N HIS A 112 7.83 0.92 5.48
CA HIS A 112 8.89 1.29 4.53
C HIS A 112 8.80 2.73 4.02
N PRO A 113 7.64 3.26 3.57
CA PRO A 113 7.55 4.64 3.10
C PRO A 113 8.02 5.65 4.14
N ALA A 114 7.63 5.50 5.42
CA ALA A 114 8.06 6.39 6.48
C ALA A 114 9.59 6.34 6.68
N GLU A 115 10.17 5.14 6.74
CA GLU A 115 11.61 4.96 6.88
C GLU A 115 12.41 5.56 5.71
N LEU A 116 11.86 5.50 4.50
CA LEU A 116 12.51 6.04 3.30
C LEU A 116 12.43 7.56 3.24
N ILE A 117 11.30 8.14 3.64
CA ILE A 117 11.13 9.60 3.76
C ILE A 117 12.11 10.15 4.80
N ASP A 118 12.18 9.55 5.99
CA ASP A 118 13.06 9.98 7.07
C ASP A 118 14.55 9.92 6.69
N LYS A 119 14.95 8.95 5.87
CA LYS A 119 16.35 8.80 5.40
C LYS A 119 16.79 9.92 4.45
N ILE A 120 15.87 10.47 3.67
CA ILE A 120 16.18 11.49 2.65
C ILE A 120 16.32 12.86 3.28
N SER A 121 15.56 13.17 4.33
CA SER A 121 15.78 14.39 5.13
C SER A 121 17.20 14.50 5.71
N ASN A 122 17.99 13.42 5.68
CA ASN A 122 19.34 13.33 6.23
C ASN A 122 20.46 13.26 5.17
N ASN A 123 20.17 13.19 3.86
CA ASN A 123 21.17 13.06 2.81
C ASN A 123 20.95 14.09 1.67
N GLU A 124 22.04 14.47 0.99
CA GLU A 124 22.10 15.44 -0.13
C GLU A 124 21.40 14.95 -1.42
N ASP A 125 20.09 14.67 -1.38
CA ASP A 125 19.29 14.28 -2.56
C ASP A 125 18.49 15.47 -3.15
N ASP A 126 17.97 15.28 -4.38
CA ASP A 126 17.36 16.25 -5.31
C ASP A 126 16.22 17.18 -4.79
N GLY A 127 15.92 17.19 -3.49
CA GLY A 127 14.99 18.12 -2.84
C GLY A 127 13.52 17.66 -2.77
N TYR A 128 13.21 16.46 -3.26
CA TYR A 128 11.85 15.93 -3.30
C TYR A 128 11.76 14.42 -3.01
N ASN A 129 10.64 13.99 -2.45
CA ASN A 129 10.21 12.60 -2.36
C ASN A 129 9.39 12.22 -3.60
N ARG A 130 9.80 11.14 -4.28
CA ARG A 130 9.14 10.59 -5.47
C ARG A 130 8.38 9.31 -5.11
N PHE A 131 7.06 9.33 -5.25
CA PHE A 131 6.18 8.17 -5.09
C PHE A 131 5.79 7.65 -6.47
N GLU A 132 6.08 6.38 -6.76
CA GLU A 132 5.78 5.77 -8.05
C GLU A 132 4.58 4.81 -7.90
N ILE A 133 3.55 5.02 -8.72
CA ILE A 133 2.31 4.24 -8.73
C ILE A 133 2.04 3.79 -10.16
N GLU A 134 1.63 2.55 -10.40
CA GLU A 134 1.12 2.01 -11.69
C GLU A 134 1.43 2.84 -12.96
N ASN A 135 2.71 2.88 -13.38
CA ASN A 135 3.24 3.63 -14.55
C ASN A 135 3.17 5.18 -14.49
N GLN A 136 2.96 5.76 -13.32
CA GLN A 136 2.89 7.18 -13.04
C GLN A 136 3.82 7.55 -11.86
N LYS A 137 4.15 8.83 -11.75
CA LYS A 137 5.07 9.35 -10.73
C LYS A 137 4.47 10.60 -10.09
N ILE A 138 4.47 10.62 -8.76
CA ILE A 138 4.07 11.75 -7.93
C ILE A 138 5.32 12.30 -7.25
N TYR A 139 5.48 13.60 -7.29
CA TYR A 139 6.59 14.32 -6.65
C TYR A 139 6.02 15.15 -5.51
N SER A 140 6.65 15.07 -4.34
CA SER A 140 6.35 15.90 -3.18
C SER A 140 7.63 16.55 -2.71
N ASP A 141 7.60 17.84 -2.42
CA ASP A 141 8.75 18.51 -1.82
C ASP A 141 9.04 17.92 -0.42
N ILE A 142 10.31 17.99 -0.03
CA ILE A 142 10.73 17.67 1.34
C ILE A 142 10.31 18.85 2.23
N MET A 143 9.44 18.59 3.21
CA MET A 143 9.02 19.59 4.20
C MET A 143 10.03 19.79 5.32
#